data_AF-A0A7G5ILQ2-F1
#
_entry.id   AF-A0A7G5ILQ2-F1
#
_cell.length_a   1.000
_cell.length_b   1.000
_cell.length_c   1.000
_cell.angle_alpha   90.00
_cell.angle_beta   90.00
_cell.angle_gamma   90.00
#
_symmetry.space_group_name_H-M   'P 1'
#
loop_
_entity.id
_entity.type
_entity.pdbx_description
1 polymer ?
#
loop_
_entity_poly.entity_id
_entity_poly.type
_entity_poly.pdbx_seq_one_letter_code
_entity_poly.pdbx_strand_id
1 'polypeptide(L)'
;MQEWSAITGLLGFAWRFWNHDHPWREPLTRAVFPAYIVHQTLIIIIAWQLRPAALPVAAEFALLVLLTAVGAALAWRMAERVPGLGLVLGVPRVSRTLTHAR
;
A
#
# COMPACT_ATOMS: atom_id res chain seq x y z
N MET A 1 22.36 -16.33 -11.57
CA MET A 1 22.96 -15.10 -12.16
C MET A 1 22.00 -14.31 -13.05
N GLN A 2 21.04 -14.96 -13.75
CA GLN A 2 20.10 -14.27 -14.64
C GLN A 2 19.14 -13.29 -13.91
N GLU A 3 18.66 -13.64 -12.72
CA GLU A 3 17.66 -12.85 -11.96
C GLU A 3 18.17 -11.46 -11.57
N TRP A 4 19.38 -11.39 -11.03
CA TRP A 4 20.02 -10.12 -10.66
C TRP A 4 20.23 -9.21 -11.85
N SER A 5 20.55 -9.80 -13.01
CA SER A 5 20.74 -9.06 -14.27
C SER A 5 19.41 -8.48 -14.79
N ALA A 6 18.29 -9.19 -14.59
CA ALA A 6 16.97 -8.68 -14.91
C ALA A 6 16.57 -7.50 -14.01
N ILE A 7 16.84 -7.61 -12.70
CA ILE A 7 16.55 -6.52 -11.74
C ILE A 7 17.36 -5.27 -12.09
N THR A 8 18.68 -5.40 -12.28
CA THR A 8 19.53 -4.25 -12.62
C THR A 8 19.18 -3.65 -13.99
N GLY A 9 18.81 -4.48 -14.97
CA GLY A 9 18.31 -4.03 -16.27
C GLY A 9 17.00 -3.23 -16.17
N LEU A 10 16.03 -3.71 -15.40
CA LEU A 10 14.77 -3.01 -15.15
C LEU A 10 15.00 -1.69 -14.39
N LEU A 11 15.86 -1.68 -13.38
CA LEU A 11 16.22 -0.46 -12.64
C LEU A 11 16.90 0.56 -13.55
N GLY A 12 17.86 0.14 -14.40
CA GLY A 12 18.52 1.01 -15.36
C GLY A 12 17.55 1.60 -16.40
N PHE A 13 16.62 0.78 -16.89
CA PHE A 13 15.56 1.22 -17.81
C PHE A 13 14.62 2.24 -17.14
N ALA A 14 14.12 1.94 -15.94
CA ALA A 14 13.29 2.86 -15.18
C ALA A 14 14.03 4.16 -14.86
N TRP A 15 15.33 4.09 -14.54
CA TRP A 15 16.16 5.26 -14.29
C TRP A 15 16.32 6.15 -15.55
N ARG A 16 16.45 5.54 -16.72
CA ARG A 16 16.64 6.27 -17.98
C ARG A 16 15.35 6.92 -18.51
N PHE A 17 14.21 6.21 -18.39
CA PHE A 17 12.95 6.59 -19.05
C PHE A 17 11.84 7.03 -18.09
N TRP A 18 11.86 6.58 -16.84
CA TRP A 18 10.77 6.78 -15.87
C TRP A 18 11.19 7.58 -14.62
N ASN A 19 12.41 8.12 -14.59
CA ASN A 19 12.92 8.90 -13.47
C ASN A 19 12.44 10.36 -13.52
N HIS A 20 11.14 10.55 -13.37
CA HIS A 20 10.50 11.86 -13.23
C HIS A 20 9.50 11.82 -12.07
N ASP A 21 9.30 12.96 -11.41
CA ASP A 21 8.35 13.04 -10.31
C ASP A 21 6.91 13.09 -10.81
N HIS A 22 6.07 12.21 -10.24
CA HIS A 22 4.65 12.11 -10.54
C HIS A 22 3.83 12.60 -9.34
N PRO A 23 2.69 13.30 -9.53
CA PRO A 23 1.87 13.81 -8.43
C PRO A 23 1.34 12.72 -7.49
N TRP A 24 1.34 11.46 -7.93
CA TRP A 24 0.94 10.32 -7.11
C TRP A 24 2.04 9.80 -6.18
N ARG A 25 3.29 10.25 -6.33
CA ARG A 25 4.42 9.81 -5.49
C ARG A 25 4.15 10.07 -4.02
N GLU A 26 3.81 11.31 -3.66
CA GLU A 26 3.55 11.71 -2.28
C GLU A 26 2.38 10.95 -1.61
N PRO A 27 1.18 10.85 -2.21
CA PRO A 27 0.09 10.09 -1.60
C PRO A 27 0.43 8.59 -1.49
N LEU A 28 1.02 7.98 -2.53
CA LEU A 28 1.39 6.55 -2.48
C LEU A 28 2.47 6.25 -1.43
N THR A 29 3.46 7.12 -1.25
CA THR A 29 4.47 6.95 -0.20
C THR A 29 3.85 6.97 1.20
N ARG A 30 2.84 7.82 1.43
CA ARG A 30 2.09 7.84 2.70
C ARG A 30 1.21 6.60 2.88
N ALA A 31 0.69 6.05 1.79
CA ALA A 31 -0.15 4.86 1.77
C ALA A 31 0.59 3.57 2.11
N VAL A 32 1.84 3.46 1.66
CA VAL A 32 2.62 2.22 1.65
C VAL A 32 2.74 1.63 3.05
N PHE A 33 3.00 2.46 4.07
CA PHE A 33 3.22 1.95 5.42
C PHE A 33 1.92 1.41 6.06
N PRO A 34 0.79 2.14 6.07
CA PRO A 34 -0.49 1.58 6.48
C PRO A 34 -0.86 0.29 5.73
N ALA A 35 -0.71 0.29 4.41
CA ALA A 35 -1.00 -0.88 3.58
C ALA A 35 -0.12 -2.08 3.96
N TYR A 36 1.17 -1.84 4.20
CA TYR A 36 2.12 -2.89 4.60
C TYR A 36 1.75 -3.53 5.94
N ILE A 37 1.27 -2.75 6.92
CA ILE A 37 0.86 -3.34 8.20
C ILE A 37 -0.37 -4.23 8.05
N VAL A 38 -1.37 -3.80 7.27
CA VAL A 38 -2.67 -4.49 7.26
C VAL A 38 -2.80 -5.60 6.22
N HIS A 39 -2.08 -5.54 5.10
CA HIS A 39 -2.30 -6.46 3.97
C HIS A 39 -2.13 -7.93 4.37
N GLN A 40 -1.05 -8.27 5.09
CA GLN A 40 -0.76 -9.65 5.47
C GLN A 40 -1.83 -10.22 6.41
N THR A 41 -2.27 -9.42 7.39
CA THR A 41 -3.33 -9.82 8.31
C THR A 41 -4.65 -10.03 7.56
N LEU A 42 -4.97 -9.15 6.62
CA LEU A 42 -6.15 -9.28 5.77
C LEU A 42 -6.10 -10.55 4.91
N ILE A 43 -4.96 -10.84 4.26
CA ILE A 43 -4.79 -12.04 3.44
C ILE A 43 -5.13 -13.29 4.26
N ILE A 44 -4.60 -13.40 5.48
CA ILE A 44 -4.84 -14.58 6.33
C ILE A 44 -6.32 -14.68 6.72
N ILE A 45 -6.94 -13.59 7.16
CA ILE A 45 -8.35 -13.57 7.59
C ILE A 45 -9.27 -13.91 6.41
N ILE A 46 -9.07 -13.26 5.26
CA ILE A 46 -9.89 -13.46 4.07
C ILE A 46 -9.71 -14.89 3.56
N ALA A 47 -8.46 -15.38 3.44
CA ALA A 47 -8.21 -16.74 2.99
C ALA A 47 -8.88 -17.76 3.90
N TRP A 48 -8.77 -17.59 5.23
CA TRP A 48 -9.43 -18.46 6.19
C TRP A 48 -10.96 -18.46 6.04
N GLN A 49 -11.57 -17.30 5.79
CA GLN A 49 -13.02 -17.17 5.57
C GLN A 49 -13.49 -17.74 4.21
N LEU A 50 -12.63 -17.72 3.18
CA LEU A 50 -12.97 -18.23 1.85
C LEU A 50 -12.82 -19.76 1.73
N ARG A 51 -12.03 -20.39 2.60
CA ARG A 51 -11.82 -21.85 2.64
C ARG A 51 -13.11 -22.68 2.55
N PRO A 52 -14.18 -22.43 3.34
CA PRO A 52 -15.41 -23.22 3.27
C PRO A 52 -16.19 -23.05 1.95
N ALA A 53 -15.95 -21.96 1.20
CA ALA A 53 -16.65 -21.70 -0.06
C ALA A 53 -16.15 -22.57 -1.23
N ALA A 54 -15.02 -23.28 -1.06
CA ALA A 54 -14.44 -24.22 -2.02
C ALA A 54 -14.41 -23.67 -3.46
N LEU A 55 -14.03 -22.40 -3.61
CA LEU A 55 -14.03 -21.69 -4.88
C LEU A 55 -12.96 -22.25 -5.85
N PRO A 56 -13.15 -22.07 -7.17
CA PRO A 56 -12.06 -22.26 -8.12
C PRO A 56 -10.87 -21.34 -7.79
N VAL A 57 -9.65 -21.83 -7.96
CA VAL A 57 -8.39 -21.14 -7.60
C VAL A 57 -8.33 -19.71 -8.15
N ALA A 58 -8.73 -19.50 -9.41
CA ALA A 58 -8.71 -18.17 -10.02
C ALA A 58 -9.67 -17.18 -9.33
N ALA A 59 -10.85 -17.65 -8.91
CA ALA A 59 -11.83 -16.83 -8.22
C ALA A 59 -11.38 -16.51 -6.79
N GLU A 60 -10.82 -17.49 -6.08
CA GLU A 60 -10.24 -17.29 -4.75
C GLU A 60 -9.09 -16.28 -4.80
N PHE A 61 -8.17 -16.42 -5.77
CA PHE A 61 -7.07 -15.47 -5.99
C PHE A 61 -7.58 -14.06 -6.28
N ALA A 62 -8.50 -13.92 -7.23
CA ALA A 62 -9.06 -12.61 -7.59
C ALA A 62 -9.72 -11.93 -6.39
N LEU A 63 -10.49 -12.68 -5.61
CA LEU A 63 -11.19 -12.18 -4.44
C LEU A 63 -10.21 -11.80 -3.31
N LEU A 64 -9.19 -12.61 -3.06
CA LEU A 64 -8.12 -12.30 -2.11
C LEU A 64 -7.41 -11.00 -2.46
N VAL A 65 -7.00 -10.84 -3.72
CA VAL A 65 -6.31 -9.63 -4.19
C VAL A 65 -7.22 -8.41 -4.04
N LEU A 66 -8.47 -8.49 -4.51
CA LEU A 66 -9.40 -7.37 -4.46
C LEU A 66 -9.74 -6.96 -3.02
N LEU A 67 -10.10 -7.91 -2.16
CA LEU A 67 -10.46 -7.62 -0.78
C LEU A 67 -9.27 -7.09 0.03
N THR A 68 -8.07 -7.64 -0.20
CA THR A 68 -6.85 -7.13 0.45
C THR A 68 -6.53 -5.71 -0.01
N ALA A 69 -6.60 -5.43 -1.31
CA ALA A 69 -6.33 -4.10 -1.85
C ALA A 69 -7.34 -3.06 -1.35
N VAL A 70 -8.63 -3.40 -1.33
CA VAL A 70 -9.69 -2.54 -0.79
C VAL A 70 -9.48 -2.32 0.71
N GLY A 71 -9.21 -3.37 1.48
CA GLY A 71 -8.95 -3.26 2.92
C GLY A 71 -7.72 -2.40 3.23
N ALA A 72 -6.63 -2.53 2.47
CA ALA A 72 -5.44 -1.69 2.60
C ALA A 72 -5.74 -0.21 2.29
N ALA A 73 -6.51 0.07 1.24
CA ALA A 73 -6.92 1.42 0.89
C ALA A 73 -7.83 2.04 1.97
N LEU A 74 -8.75 1.26 2.54
CA LEU A 74 -9.59 1.69 3.66
C LEU A 74 -8.75 1.99 4.91
N ALA A 75 -7.78 1.14 5.24
CA ALA A 75 -6.89 1.35 6.38
C ALA A 75 -6.07 2.64 6.24
N TRP A 76 -5.52 2.93 5.05
CA TRP A 76 -4.88 4.22 4.78
C TRP A 76 -5.86 5.38 5.00
N ARG A 77 -7.05 5.31 4.40
CA ARG A 77 -8.09 6.35 4.57
C ARG A 77 -8.54 6.54 6.03
N MET A 78 -8.46 5.50 6.86
CA MET A 78 -8.72 5.59 8.29
C MET A 78 -7.54 6.19 9.06
N ALA A 79 -6.31 5.83 8.68
CA ALA A 79 -5.08 6.38 9.27
C ALA A 79 -4.99 7.90 9.11
N GLU A 80 -5.45 8.43 7.97
CA GLU A 80 -5.51 9.88 7.73
C GLU A 80 -6.58 10.60 8.57
N ARG A 81 -7.61 9.90 9.03
CA ARG A 81 -8.76 10.50 9.74
C ARG A 81 -8.70 10.37 11.25
N VAL A 82 -8.01 9.35 11.78
CA VAL A 82 -8.02 9.04 13.21
C VAL A 82 -6.66 9.40 13.85
N PRO A 83 -6.60 10.40 14.76
CA PRO A 83 -5.34 10.96 15.28
C PRO A 83 -4.40 9.98 15.98
N GLY A 84 -4.92 8.88 16.56
CA GLY A 84 -4.13 7.82 17.20
C GLY A 84 -3.72 6.70 16.23
N LEU A 85 -4.54 6.45 15.20
CA LEU A 85 -4.28 5.41 14.20
C LEU A 85 -3.15 5.84 13.25
N GLY A 86 -3.05 7.14 12.95
CA GLY A 86 -1.95 7.70 12.18
C GLY A 86 -0.57 7.48 12.82
N LEU A 87 -0.47 7.43 14.15
CA LEU A 87 0.80 7.15 14.84
C LEU A 87 1.20 5.68 14.72
N VAL A 88 0.24 4.76 14.92
CA VAL A 88 0.46 3.30 14.78
C VAL A 88 0.74 2.92 13.32
N LEU A 89 0.14 3.63 12.38
CA LEU A 89 0.27 3.42 10.94
C LEU A 89 1.21 4.45 10.29
N GLY A 90 2.11 5.09 11.04
CA GLY A 90 3.24 5.85 10.49
C GLY A 90 2.89 7.05 9.59
N VAL A 91 1.68 7.58 9.66
CA VAL A 91 1.25 8.78 8.91
C VAL A 91 1.63 10.02 9.72
N PRO A 92 2.59 10.85 9.26
CA PRO A 92 2.93 12.09 9.95
C PRO A 92 1.71 13.00 9.97
N ARG A 93 1.34 13.53 11.14
CA ARG A 93 0.39 14.64 11.19
C ARG A 93 1.03 15.80 10.44
N VAL A 94 0.37 16.31 9.40
CA VAL A 94 0.73 17.62 8.85
C VAL A 94 0.49 18.61 9.98
N SER A 95 1.54 18.94 10.72
CA SER A 95 1.53 20.08 11.62
C SER A 95 1.32 21.28 10.72
N ARG A 96 0.11 21.86 10.76
CA ARG A 96 -0.14 23.17 10.20
C ARG A 96 0.64 24.17 11.05
N THR A 97 1.94 24.26 10.81
CA THR A 97 2.83 25.22 11.48
C THR A 97 2.49 26.57 10.88
N LEU A 98 1.64 27.28 11.61
CA LEU A 98 1.52 28.73 11.76
C LEU A 98 1.86 29.56 10.53
N THR A 99 0.80 30.14 9.94
CA THR A 99 0.86 31.36 9.16
C THR A 99 1.82 32.34 9.85
N HIS A 100 3.01 32.50 9.26
CA HIS A 100 3.97 33.50 9.69
C HIS A 100 3.30 34.87 9.61
N ALA A 101 3.37 35.58 10.72
CA ALA A 101 3.17 37.01 10.81
C ALA A 101 3.82 37.74 9.62
N ARG A 102 3.02 38.54 8.92
CA ARG A 102 3.37 39.89 8.45
C ARG A 102 2.11 40.74 8.46
#